data_AF-A0A7U5PGK3-F1
#
_entry.id   AF-A0A7U5PGK3-F1
#
_cell.length_a   1.000
_cell.length_b   1.000
_cell.length_c   1.000
_cell.angle_alpha   90.00
_cell.angle_beta   90.00
_cell.angle_gamma   90.00
#
_symmetry.space_group_name_H-M   'P 1'
#
loop_
_entity.id
_entity.type
_entity.pdbx_description
1 polymer ?
#
loop_
_entity_poly.entity_id
_entity_poly.type
_entity_poly.pdbx_seq_one_letter_code
_entity_poly.pdbx_strand_id
1 'polypeptide(L)'
;MFSFNPAPNLIYAELKVILNILTNWIHNTKDFATTMDGMTVKQAGAANMGELKLGVEGQLNKQLNVWGNVGQQIGDQGYSDTSMMLGVKFNF
;
A
#
# COMPACT_ATOMS: atom_id res chain seq x y z
N MET A 1 -49.94 -17.38 -8.55
CA MET A 1 -48.86 -18.30 -8.14
C MET A 1 -47.72 -18.08 -9.11
N PHE A 2 -46.72 -17.27 -8.73
CA PHE A 2 -45.58 -16.96 -9.60
C PHE A 2 -44.42 -17.86 -9.20
N SER A 3 -44.12 -18.84 -10.04
CA SER A 3 -42.91 -19.67 -9.90
C SER A 3 -41.74 -18.85 -10.44
N PHE A 4 -40.83 -18.48 -9.55
CA PHE A 4 -39.53 -17.94 -9.93
C PHE A 4 -38.63 -19.16 -10.22
N ASN A 5 -38.21 -19.31 -11.48
CA ASN A 5 -37.23 -20.31 -11.89
C ASN A 5 -35.85 -19.65 -11.85
N PRO A 6 -35.04 -19.81 -10.78
CA PRO A 6 -33.69 -19.28 -10.77
C PRO A 6 -32.88 -20.00 -11.86
N ALA A 7 -32.35 -19.24 -12.81
CA ALA A 7 -31.47 -19.75 -13.86
C ALA A 7 -30.28 -20.51 -13.21
N PRO A 8 -29.78 -21.58 -13.85
CA PRO A 8 -28.74 -22.42 -13.28
C PRO A 8 -27.44 -21.62 -13.16
N ASN A 9 -26.98 -21.46 -11.92
CA ASN A 9 -25.63 -21.10 -11.46
C ASN A 9 -24.71 -20.47 -12.51
N LEU A 10 -24.77 -19.14 -12.60
CA LEU A 10 -23.67 -18.36 -13.13
C LEU A 10 -22.45 -18.63 -12.23
N ILE A 11 -21.39 -19.18 -12.82
CA ILE A 11 -20.09 -19.38 -12.17
C ILE A 11 -19.50 -18.00 -11.92
N TYR A 12 -19.97 -17.29 -10.90
CA TYR A 12 -19.23 -16.17 -10.35
C TYR A 12 -18.07 -16.78 -9.58
N ALA A 13 -16.83 -16.56 -10.03
CA ALA A 13 -15.69 -16.75 -9.16
C ALA A 13 -15.96 -15.95 -7.87
N GLU A 14 -15.86 -16.58 -6.71
CA GLU A 14 -16.00 -15.87 -5.44
C GLU A 14 -14.87 -14.84 -5.35
N LEU A 15 -15.17 -13.60 -5.74
CA LEU A 15 -14.27 -12.47 -5.60
C LEU A 15 -14.11 -12.20 -4.11
N LYS A 16 -12.92 -12.51 -3.59
CA LYS A 16 -12.58 -12.19 -2.20
C LYS A 16 -11.87 -10.85 -2.15
N VAL A 17 -12.41 -9.91 -1.37
CA VAL A 17 -11.81 -8.59 -1.15
C VAL A 17 -11.32 -8.48 0.29
N ILE A 18 -10.10 -7.96 0.47
CA ILE A 18 -9.47 -7.73 1.77
C ILE A 18 -9.05 -6.27 1.85
N LEU A 19 -9.41 -5.59 2.94
CA LEU A 19 -8.95 -4.24 3.25
C LEU A 19 -7.80 -4.32 4.25
N ASN A 20 -6.75 -3.54 4.00
CA ASN A 20 -5.55 -3.49 4.82
C ASN A 20 -5.34 -2.06 5.34
N ILE A 21 -5.09 -1.95 6.65
CA ILE A 21 -4.67 -0.70 7.29
C ILE A 21 -3.44 -1.04 8.11
N LEU A 22 -2.38 -0.25 7.93
CA LEU A 22 -1.11 -0.50 8.59
C LEU A 22 -0.49 0.83 9.01
N THR A 23 0.07 0.85 10.21
CA THR A 23 0.74 2.02 10.79
C THR A 23 2.10 1.60 11.31
N ASN A 24 3.15 2.34 10.93
CA ASN A 24 4.52 2.08 11.38
C ASN A 24 5.15 3.32 12.01
N TRP A 25 6.11 3.09 12.89
CA TRP A 25 7.07 4.11 13.32
C TRP A 25 8.45 3.75 12.77
N ILE A 26 9.04 4.66 12.00
CA ILE A 26 10.33 4.48 11.33
C ILE A 26 11.35 5.38 12.03
N HIS A 27 12.37 4.76 12.62
CA HIS A 27 13.50 5.45 13.24
C HIS A 27 14.76 5.22 12.41
N ASN A 28 15.24 6.26 11.75
CA ASN A 28 16.48 6.24 10.98
C ASN A 28 17.64 6.71 11.85
N THR A 29 18.61 5.83 12.11
CA THR A 29 19.80 6.12 12.93
C THR A 29 20.91 6.87 12.18
N LYS A 30 20.76 7.04 10.87
CA LYS A 30 21.70 7.75 10.00
C LYS A 30 20.96 8.83 9.23
N ASP A 31 21.48 10.06 9.31
CA ASP A 31 21.03 11.14 8.45
C ASP A 31 21.59 10.92 7.05
N PHE A 32 20.74 10.88 6.03
CA PHE A 32 21.20 11.02 4.65
C PHE A 32 21.80 12.41 4.49
N ALA A 33 23.08 12.50 4.12
CA ALA A 33 23.79 13.76 3.97
C ALA A 33 24.54 13.80 2.64
N THR A 34 24.54 14.96 1.99
CA THR A 34 25.32 15.22 0.78
C THR A 34 26.25 16.39 1.04
N THR A 35 27.52 16.23 0.69
CA THR A 35 28.50 17.32 0.73
C THR A 35 28.70 17.88 -0.67
N MET A 36 28.44 19.18 -0.86
CA MET A 36 28.74 19.93 -2.09
C MET A 36 29.61 21.14 -1.75
N ASP A 37 30.72 21.34 -2.45
CA ASP A 37 31.66 22.45 -2.24
C ASP A 37 32.05 22.71 -0.77
N GLY A 38 32.22 21.62 0.00
CA GLY A 38 32.57 21.69 1.42
C GLY A 38 31.41 21.96 2.38
N MET A 39 30.19 22.18 1.89
CA MET A 39 28.98 22.28 2.72
C MET A 39 28.25 20.94 2.81
N THR A 40 27.98 20.48 4.03
CA THR A 40 27.21 19.26 4.30
C THR A 40 25.74 19.60 4.51
N VAL A 41 24.88 19.15 3.59
CA VAL A 41 23.42 19.24 3.70
C VAL A 41 22.88 17.90 4.16
N LYS A 42 22.16 17.88 5.28
CA LYS A 42 21.45 16.69 5.77
C LYS A 42 19.99 16.73 5.31
N GLN A 43 19.42 15.57 4.98
CA GLN A 43 17.99 15.41 4.79
C GLN A 43 17.31 15.57 6.15
N ALA A 44 16.83 16.78 6.39
CA ALA A 44 16.10 17.14 7.59
C ALA A 44 14.75 16.41 7.64
N GLY A 45 14.35 16.00 8.85
CA GLY A 45 13.00 15.52 9.10
C GLY A 45 12.73 14.02 8.93
N ALA A 46 13.62 13.28 8.29
CA ALA A 46 13.45 11.84 8.07
C ALA A 46 13.99 10.94 9.20
N ALA A 47 14.54 11.52 10.28
CA ALA A 47 15.12 10.76 11.41
C ALA A 47 14.07 9.97 12.19
N ASN A 48 12.89 10.54 12.39
CA ASN A 48 11.72 9.89 12.97
C ASN A 48 10.53 10.16 12.07
N MET A 49 9.85 9.10 11.62
CA MET A 49 8.71 9.22 10.72
C MET A 49 7.59 8.28 11.15
N GLY A 50 6.37 8.78 11.17
CA GLY A 50 5.18 7.96 11.20
C GLY A 50 4.76 7.60 9.78
N GLU A 51 4.35 6.36 9.56
CA GLU A 51 3.81 5.90 8.28
C GLU A 51 2.40 5.36 8.48
N LEU A 52 1.47 5.76 7.61
CA LEU A 52 0.14 5.18 7.47
C LEU A 52 0.00 4.60 6.06
N LYS A 53 -0.41 3.34 5.97
CA LYS A 53 -0.69 2.63 4.71
C LYS A 53 -2.12 2.12 4.70
N LEU A 54 -2.81 2.36 3.60
CA LEU A 54 -4.16 1.87 3.32
C LEU A 54 -4.13 1.10 2.01
N GLY A 55 -4.74 -0.08 1.99
CA GLY A 55 -4.71 -0.93 0.82
C GLY A 55 -5.93 -1.81 0.66
N VAL A 56 -6.09 -2.31 -0.56
CA VAL A 56 -7.09 -3.29 -0.93
C VAL A 56 -6.43 -4.40 -1.73
N GLU A 57 -6.84 -5.63 -1.46
CA GLU A 57 -6.46 -6.81 -2.21
C GLU A 57 -7.73 -7.51 -2.71
N GLY A 58 -7.69 -7.97 -3.95
CA GLY A 58 -8.76 -8.73 -4.60
C GLY A 58 -8.22 -10.02 -5.18
N GLN A 59 -8.82 -11.15 -4.78
CA GLN A 59 -8.60 -12.43 -5.43
C GLN A 59 -9.64 -12.60 -6.54
N LEU A 60 -9.22 -12.41 -7.79
CA LEU A 60 -10.11 -12.49 -8.95
C LEU A 60 -10.47 -13.94 -9.29
N ASN A 61 -9.53 -14.86 -9.12
CA ASN A 61 -9.77 -16.30 -9.20
C ASN A 61 -8.70 -17.08 -8.40
N LYS A 62 -8.71 -18.42 -8.45
CA LYS A 62 -7.73 -19.26 -7.71
C LYS A 62 -6.27 -19.00 -8.11
N GLN A 63 -6.03 -18.41 -9.27
CA GLN A 63 -4.70 -18.18 -9.83
C GLN A 63 -4.32 -16.70 -9.84
N LEU A 64 -5.26 -15.77 -9.92
CA LEU A 64 -5.00 -14.35 -10.12
C LEU A 64 -5.45 -13.49 -8.93
N ASN A 65 -4.49 -12.80 -8.33
CA ASN A 65 -4.71 -11.80 -7.29
C ASN A 65 -4.22 -10.42 -7.78
N VAL A 66 -4.91 -9.37 -7.36
CA VAL A 66 -4.54 -7.98 -7.61
C VAL A 66 -4.56 -7.21 -6.29
N TRP A 67 -3.65 -6.25 -6.12
CA TRP A 67 -3.66 -5.39 -4.94
C TRP A 67 -3.23 -3.97 -5.29
N GLY A 68 -3.64 -3.04 -4.43
CA GLY A 68 -3.22 -1.65 -4.49
C GLY A 68 -3.16 -1.06 -3.09
N ASN A 69 -2.23 -0.14 -2.87
CA ASN A 69 -2.14 0.61 -1.63
C ASN A 69 -1.62 2.03 -1.85
N VAL A 70 -1.94 2.89 -0.91
CA VAL A 70 -1.39 4.24 -0.75
C VAL A 70 -0.75 4.34 0.64
N GLY A 71 0.41 4.97 0.70
CA GLY A 71 1.15 5.22 1.92
C GLY A 71 1.43 6.70 2.09
N GLN A 72 1.32 7.19 3.32
CA GLN A 72 1.73 8.53 3.72
C GLN A 72 2.75 8.39 4.85
N GLN A 73 3.94 8.93 4.63
CA GLN A 73 4.94 9.15 5.67
C GLN A 73 4.95 10.62 6.07
N ILE A 74 5.05 10.87 7.37
CA ILE A 74 5.17 12.22 7.96
C ILE A 74 6.30 12.16 8.97
N GLY A 75 7.26 13.06 8.84
CA GLY A 75 8.40 13.20 9.75
C GLY A 75 8.51 14.61 10.32
N ASP A 76 9.62 14.84 11.03
CA ASP A 76 9.92 16.14 11.61
C ASP A 76 10.23 17.18 10.52
N GLN A 77 10.32 18.47 10.90
CA GLN A 77 10.78 19.55 10.01
C GLN A 77 10.04 19.65 8.66
N GLY A 78 8.76 19.24 8.62
CA GLY A 78 7.93 19.30 7.42
C GLY A 78 8.19 18.18 6.41
N TYR A 79 8.91 17.13 6.78
CA TYR A 79 9.10 15.97 5.92
C TYR A 79 7.77 15.25 5.70
N SER A 80 7.40 15.05 4.43
CA SER A 80 6.27 14.22 4.05
C SER A 80 6.55 13.51 2.74
N ASP A 81 6.11 12.26 2.65
CA ASP A 81 6.24 11.44 1.45
C ASP A 81 4.94 10.67 1.21
N THR A 82 4.37 10.82 0.02
CA THR A 82 3.16 10.12 -0.40
C THR A 82 3.53 9.12 -1.49
N SER A 83 3.21 7.86 -1.29
CA SER A 83 3.51 6.79 -2.24
C SER A 83 2.25 6.00 -2.59
N MET A 84 2.22 5.44 -3.79
CA MET A 84 1.17 4.55 -4.27
C MET A 84 1.81 3.34 -4.93
N MET A 85 1.26 2.15 -4.68
CA MET A 85 1.72 0.90 -5.27
C MET A 85 0.54 0.08 -5.77
N LEU A 86 0.71 -0.54 -6.94
CA LEU A 86 -0.24 -1.46 -7.56
C LEU A 86 0.52 -2.74 -7.94
N GLY A 87 -0.14 -3.89 -7.83
CA GLY A 87 0.47 -5.16 -8.16
C GLY A 87 -0.52 -6.23 -8.59
N VAL A 88 -0.01 -7.21 -9.33
CA VAL A 88 -0.72 -8.38 -9.82
C VAL A 88 0.13 -9.61 -9.54
N LYS A 89 -0.50 -10.69 -9.06
CA LYS A 89 0.15 -11.96 -8.77
C LYS A 89 -0.61 -13.07 -9.43
N PHE A 90 0.10 -13.85 -10.24
CA PHE A 90 -0.39 -15.06 -10.88
C PHE A 90 0.25 -16.28 -10.21
N ASN A 91 -0.58 -17.27 -9.83
CA ASN A 91 -0.19 -18.52 -9.19
C ASN A 91 -0.42 -19.64 -10.20
N PHE A 92 0.66 -20.35 -10.55
CA PHE A 92 0.70 -21.45 -11.51
C PHE A 92 0.41 -22.79 -10.84
#